data_AF-A0A3D5ALC5-F1
#
_entry.id   AF-A0A3D5ALC5-F1
#
_cell.length_a   1.000
_cell.length_b   1.000
_cell.length_c   1.000
_cell.angle_alpha   90.00
_cell.angle_beta   90.00
_cell.angle_gamma   90.00
#
_symmetry.space_group_name_H-M   'P 1'
#
loop_
_entity.id
_entity.type
_entity.pdbx_description
1 polymer ?
#
loop_
_entity_poly.entity_id
_entity_poly.type
_entity_poly.pdbx_seq_one_letter_code
_entity_poly.pdbx_strand_id
1 'polypeptide(L)'
;MPAQAIASASAEEPRRGFDSGHPLAAVVARLHRAHGGAPFTGIGRVGCAACWETAIRNDERVAVECELPRELVPDPCFVDEIAVELACQGKRPALTDAERTAAIGRLLDEGLPRTQVARTLGIAHREMPQGWVRRKRATSGRSLRLTTCNAPAVTR
;
A
#
# COMPACT_ATOMS: atom_id res chain seq x y z
N MET A 1 18.38 21.53 7.65
CA MET A 1 17.81 20.28 8.21
C MET A 1 17.72 19.27 7.07
N PRO A 2 18.36 18.09 7.15
CA PRO A 2 18.34 17.12 6.06
C PRO A 2 16.96 16.46 5.99
N ALA A 3 16.30 16.58 4.84
CA ALA A 3 15.05 15.88 4.55
C ALA A 3 15.35 14.38 4.43
N GLN A 4 14.92 13.59 5.41
CA GLN A 4 14.91 12.14 5.27
C GLN A 4 13.73 11.78 4.36
N ALA A 5 14.06 11.48 3.11
CA ALA A 5 13.16 10.86 2.16
C ALA A 5 12.58 9.61 2.81
N ILE A 6 11.26 9.61 3.01
CA ILE A 6 10.53 8.37 3.23
C ILE A 6 10.81 7.57 1.97
N ALA A 7 11.46 6.42 2.14
CA ALA A 7 11.57 5.44 1.08
C ALA A 7 10.14 5.01 0.76
N SER A 8 9.49 5.75 -0.16
CA SER A 8 8.66 5.12 -1.16
C SER A 8 9.42 3.86 -1.54
N ALA A 9 8.83 2.68 -1.40
CA ALA A 9 9.23 1.59 -2.28
C ALA A 9 9.35 2.26 -3.64
N SER A 10 10.58 2.32 -4.17
CA SER A 10 10.82 3.14 -5.35
C SER A 10 9.69 2.79 -6.30
N ALA A 11 8.99 3.80 -6.81
CA ALA A 11 8.64 3.70 -8.21
C ALA A 11 10.01 3.54 -8.88
N GLU A 12 10.53 2.31 -8.88
CA GLU A 12 11.66 1.95 -9.69
C GLU A 12 11.20 2.44 -11.03
N GLU A 13 11.93 3.42 -11.59
CA GLU A 13 11.82 3.75 -13.00
C GLU A 13 11.57 2.42 -13.71
N PRO A 14 10.41 2.22 -14.38
CA PRO A 14 9.96 0.90 -14.76
C PRO A 14 11.13 0.20 -15.41
N ARG A 15 11.69 -0.79 -14.70
CA ARG A 15 12.89 -1.51 -15.15
C ARG A 15 12.57 -1.93 -16.58
N ARG A 16 13.45 -1.51 -17.49
CA ARG A 16 13.27 -1.58 -18.94
C ARG A 16 12.45 -2.79 -19.39
N GLY A 17 11.18 -2.54 -19.73
CA GLY A 17 10.34 -3.29 -20.68
C GLY A 17 10.16 -4.81 -20.48
N PHE A 18 8.90 -5.24 -20.45
CA PHE A 18 8.44 -6.61 -20.75
C PHE A 18 9.22 -7.76 -20.09
N ASP A 19 9.76 -7.62 -18.88
CA ASP A 19 10.52 -8.68 -18.20
C ASP A 19 9.73 -9.43 -17.11
N SER A 20 10.41 -10.32 -16.37
CA SER A 20 9.81 -11.08 -15.27
C SER A 20 9.43 -10.24 -14.05
N GLY A 21 9.96 -9.02 -13.94
CA GLY A 21 9.59 -8.05 -12.89
C GLY A 21 8.37 -7.22 -13.23
N HIS A 22 7.89 -7.27 -14.48
CA HIS A 22 6.71 -6.52 -14.90
C HIS A 22 5.44 -7.03 -14.19
N PRO A 23 4.52 -6.15 -13.74
CA PRO A 23 3.28 -6.56 -13.04
C PRO A 23 2.44 -7.60 -13.80
N LEU A 24 2.39 -7.47 -15.13
CA LEU A 24 1.67 -8.40 -16.00
C LEU A 24 2.44 -9.70 -16.34
N ALA A 25 3.68 -9.88 -15.90
CA ALA A 25 4.50 -11.04 -16.29
C ALA A 25 3.83 -12.38 -15.91
N ALA A 26 3.25 -12.48 -14.72
CA ALA A 26 2.55 -13.69 -14.29
C ALA A 26 1.28 -13.99 -15.13
N VAL A 27 0.61 -12.96 -15.65
CA VAL A 27 -0.53 -13.12 -16.57
C VAL A 27 -0.02 -13.62 -17.92
N VAL A 28 1.04 -13.03 -18.46
CA VAL A 28 1.66 -13.42 -19.73
C VAL A 28 2.14 -14.87 -19.68
N ALA A 29 2.83 -15.28 -18.61
CA ALA A 29 3.28 -16.68 -18.45
C ALA A 29 2.11 -17.68 -18.41
N ARG A 30 0.93 -17.27 -17.90
CA ARG A 30 -0.28 -18.10 -17.93
C ARG A 30 -0.85 -18.20 -19.34
N LEU A 31 -0.99 -17.07 -20.04
CA LEU A 31 -1.44 -17.04 -21.43
C LEU A 31 -0.51 -17.84 -22.35
N HIS A 32 0.81 -17.75 -22.13
CA HIS A 32 1.81 -18.43 -22.94
C HIS A 32 1.74 -19.96 -22.80
N ARG A 33 1.59 -20.43 -21.56
CA ARG A 33 1.35 -21.87 -21.29
C ARG A 33 0.02 -22.36 -21.86
N ALA A 34 -1.04 -21.55 -21.75
CA ALA A 34 -2.38 -21.96 -22.17
C ALA A 34 -2.50 -22.23 -23.68
N HIS A 35 -1.78 -21.48 -24.52
CA HIS A 35 -1.79 -21.69 -25.97
C HIS A 35 -0.66 -22.60 -26.47
N GLY A 36 0.06 -23.29 -25.56
CA GLY A 36 1.09 -24.26 -25.91
C GLY A 36 2.42 -23.65 -26.38
N GLY A 37 2.70 -22.40 -26.01
CA GLY A 37 3.94 -21.73 -26.39
C GLY A 37 5.18 -22.42 -25.79
N ALA A 38 6.18 -22.67 -26.64
CA ALA A 38 7.48 -23.20 -26.20
C ALA A 38 8.19 -22.21 -25.24
N PRO A 39 9.14 -22.67 -24.39
CA PRO A 39 9.90 -21.78 -23.52
C PRO A 39 10.51 -20.62 -24.29
N PHE A 40 10.12 -19.39 -23.94
CA PHE A 40 10.47 -18.21 -24.73
C PHE A 40 11.85 -17.67 -24.30
N THR A 41 12.78 -17.57 -25.25
CA THR A 41 14.16 -17.12 -25.00
C THR A 41 14.43 -15.66 -25.42
N GLY A 42 13.41 -14.96 -25.96
CA GLY A 42 13.51 -13.56 -26.38
C GLY A 42 13.40 -12.53 -25.25
N ILE A 43 13.29 -11.24 -25.62
CA ILE A 43 13.11 -10.12 -24.67
C ILE A 43 11.98 -10.47 -23.71
N GLY A 44 12.30 -10.43 -22.41
CA GLY A 44 11.32 -10.64 -21.36
C GLY A 44 11.21 -12.04 -20.79
N ARG A 45 11.59 -13.08 -21.55
CA ARG A 45 11.60 -14.51 -21.13
C ARG A 45 10.29 -15.10 -20.60
N VAL A 46 9.20 -14.34 -20.60
CA VAL A 46 7.94 -14.70 -19.93
C VAL A 46 6.87 -15.21 -20.92
N GLY A 47 6.91 -14.75 -22.16
CA GLY A 47 5.99 -15.20 -23.22
C GLY A 47 6.21 -14.45 -24.54
N CYS A 48 5.49 -14.87 -25.57
CA CYS A 48 5.54 -14.23 -26.89
C CYS A 48 4.88 -12.84 -26.90
N ALA A 49 5.17 -12.04 -27.93
CA ALA A 49 4.63 -10.70 -28.10
C ALA A 49 3.09 -10.65 -28.09
N ALA A 50 2.43 -11.66 -28.68
CA ALA A 50 0.97 -11.74 -28.69
C ALA A 50 0.36 -11.93 -27.29
N CYS A 51 1.04 -12.67 -26.40
CA CYS A 51 0.60 -12.81 -25.01
C CYS A 51 0.79 -11.52 -24.22
N TRP A 52 1.88 -10.79 -24.48
CA TRP A 52 2.08 -9.45 -23.92
C TRP A 52 0.98 -8.49 -24.34
N GLU A 53 0.71 -8.38 -25.64
CA GLU A 53 -0.36 -7.51 -26.14
C GLU A 53 -1.72 -7.89 -25.54
N THR A 54 -2.03 -9.19 -25.48
CA THR A 54 -3.29 -9.68 -24.90
C THR A 54 -3.40 -9.29 -23.42
N ALA A 55 -2.32 -9.45 -22.64
CA ALA A 55 -2.30 -9.08 -21.23
C ALA A 55 -2.51 -7.57 -21.04
N ILE A 56 -1.83 -6.74 -21.82
CA ILE A 56 -1.95 -5.28 -21.77
C ILE A 56 -3.35 -4.83 -22.17
N ARG A 57 -3.92 -5.34 -23.27
CA ARG A 57 -5.27 -4.96 -23.70
C ARG A 57 -6.34 -5.38 -22.71
N ASN A 58 -6.17 -6.53 -22.05
CA ASN A 58 -7.09 -6.95 -20.99
C ASN A 58 -7.01 -6.03 -19.77
N ASP A 59 -5.79 -5.63 -19.37
CA ASP A 59 -5.56 -4.68 -18.27
C ASP A 59 -6.14 -3.30 -18.60
N GLU A 60 -5.89 -2.80 -19.81
CA GLU A 60 -6.46 -1.56 -20.33
C GLU A 60 -8.00 -1.61 -20.35
N ARG A 61 -8.59 -2.72 -20.83
CA ARG A 61 -10.04 -2.87 -20.84
C ARG A 61 -10.62 -2.80 -19.43
N VAL A 62 -10.00 -3.44 -18.44
CA VAL A 62 -10.43 -3.33 -17.04
C VAL A 62 -10.31 -1.90 -16.55
N ALA A 63 -9.21 -1.21 -16.86
CA ALA A 63 -9.04 0.19 -16.47
C ALA A 63 -10.13 1.09 -17.05
N VAL A 64 -10.53 0.88 -18.31
CA VAL A 64 -11.61 1.63 -18.97
C VAL A 64 -12.99 1.25 -18.41
N GLU A 65 -13.29 -0.05 -18.31
CA GLU A 65 -14.59 -0.53 -17.82
C GLU A 65 -14.87 -0.15 -16.36
N CYS A 66 -13.82 -0.06 -15.53
CA CYS A 66 -13.92 0.37 -14.15
C CYS A 66 -13.70 1.88 -13.96
N GLU A 67 -13.61 2.66 -15.04
CA GLU A 67 -13.37 4.11 -15.02
C GLU A 67 -12.18 4.51 -14.13
N LEU A 68 -11.12 3.71 -14.16
CA LEU A 68 -9.93 3.96 -13.35
C LEU A 68 -9.21 5.21 -13.84
N PRO A 69 -8.71 6.06 -12.94
CA PRO A 69 -7.96 7.24 -13.32
C PRO A 69 -6.65 6.82 -13.99
N ARG A 70 -6.27 7.55 -15.04
CA ARG A 70 -4.99 7.36 -15.76
C ARG A 70 -3.77 7.57 -14.85
N GLU A 71 -3.90 8.47 -13.89
CA GLU A 71 -2.87 8.81 -12.92
C GLU A 71 -3.42 8.61 -11.51
N LEU A 72 -2.73 7.80 -10.71
CA LEU A 72 -3.05 7.63 -9.30
C LEU A 72 -2.25 8.66 -8.51
N VAL A 73 -2.96 9.57 -7.84
CA VAL A 73 -2.36 10.44 -6.81
C VAL A 73 -2.47 9.68 -5.48
N PRO A 74 -1.35 9.26 -4.86
CA PRO A 74 -1.41 8.59 -3.57
C PRO A 74 -2.06 9.53 -2.54
N ASP A 75 -3.12 9.05 -1.87
CA ASP A 75 -3.70 9.77 -0.75
C ASP A 75 -2.82 9.56 0.50
N PRO A 76 -2.11 10.59 1.00
CA PRO A 76 -1.24 10.45 2.16
C PRO A 76 -2.01 10.12 3.45
N CYS A 77 -3.33 10.29 3.46
CA CYS A 77 -4.22 9.97 4.56
C CYS A 77 -4.91 8.61 4.40
N PHE A 78 -4.68 7.89 3.31
CA PHE A 78 -5.23 6.57 3.14
C PHE A 78 -4.68 5.64 4.23
N VAL A 79 -5.58 4.87 4.83
CA VAL A 79 -5.24 3.89 5.86
C VAL A 79 -5.66 2.53 5.35
N ASP A 80 -4.69 1.67 5.08
CA ASP A 80 -4.96 0.25 4.86
C ASP A 80 -5.37 -0.42 6.19
N GLU A 81 -6.66 -0.69 6.34
CA GLU A 81 -7.24 -1.35 7.51
C GLU A 81 -6.62 -2.72 7.80
N ILE A 82 -6.20 -3.45 6.75
CA ILE A 82 -5.56 -4.77 6.90
C ILE A 82 -4.16 -4.59 7.45
N ALA A 83 -3.37 -3.65 6.92
CA ALA A 83 -2.04 -3.34 7.46
C ALA A 83 -2.12 -2.94 8.94
N VAL A 84 -3.10 -2.09 9.30
CA VAL A 84 -3.37 -1.70 10.69
C VAL A 84 -3.74 -2.89 11.56
N GLU A 85 -4.65 -3.77 11.09
CA GLU A 85 -5.05 -4.95 11.85
C GLU A 85 -3.89 -5.91 12.09
N LEU A 86 -3.10 -6.21 11.06
CA LEU A 86 -1.90 -7.03 11.17
C LEU A 86 -0.92 -6.44 12.18
N ALA A 87 -0.73 -5.12 12.17
CA ALA A 87 0.11 -4.42 13.13
C ALA A 87 -0.43 -4.51 14.56
N CYS A 88 -1.75 -4.36 14.76
CA CYS A 88 -2.38 -4.54 16.07
C CYS A 88 -2.21 -5.96 16.62
N GLN A 89 -2.15 -6.97 15.74
CA GLN A 89 -1.84 -8.36 16.09
C GLN A 89 -0.35 -8.59 16.40
N GLY A 90 0.50 -7.56 16.35
CA GLY A 90 1.94 -7.64 16.59
C GLY A 90 2.76 -8.11 15.39
N LYS A 91 2.15 -8.25 14.21
CA LYS A 91 2.92 -8.39 12.97
C LYS A 91 3.56 -7.03 12.65
N ARG A 92 4.64 -7.04 11.87
CA ARG A 92 5.40 -5.82 11.56
C ARG A 92 5.38 -5.49 10.07
N PRO A 93 4.22 -5.16 9.48
CA PRO A 93 4.18 -4.63 8.13
C PRO A 93 4.90 -3.26 8.08
N ALA A 94 5.34 -2.86 6.90
CA ALA A 94 5.77 -1.49 6.67
C ALA A 94 4.54 -0.58 6.72
N LEU A 95 4.44 0.24 7.76
CA LEU A 95 3.31 1.16 7.96
C LEU A 95 3.66 2.57 7.50
N THR A 96 2.69 3.22 6.86
CA THR A 96 2.68 4.68 6.68
C THR A 96 2.45 5.40 8.01
N ASP A 97 2.67 6.71 8.05
CA ASP A 97 2.41 7.51 9.26
C ASP A 97 0.91 7.54 9.62
N ALA A 98 0.04 7.56 8.61
CA ALA A 98 -1.41 7.50 8.78
C ALA A 98 -1.85 6.15 9.41
N GLU A 99 -1.34 5.04 8.88
CA GLU A 99 -1.63 3.69 9.40
C GLU A 99 -1.04 3.49 10.81
N ARG A 100 0.18 3.97 11.05
CA ARG A 100 0.81 3.93 12.38
C ARG A 100 -0.03 4.68 13.40
N THR A 101 -0.49 5.89 13.06
CA THR A 101 -1.37 6.68 13.92
C THR A 101 -2.70 5.96 14.19
N ALA A 102 -3.29 5.34 13.17
CA ALA A 102 -4.51 4.55 13.30
C ALA A 102 -4.31 3.32 14.21
N ALA A 103 -3.20 2.59 14.06
CA ALA A 103 -2.86 1.42 14.89
C ALA A 103 -2.62 1.80 16.35
N ILE A 104 -1.85 2.87 16.60
CA ILE A 104 -1.65 3.41 17.96
C ILE A 104 -2.99 3.74 18.60
N GLY A 105 -3.85 4.46 17.87
CA GLY A 105 -5.16 4.87 18.37
C GLY A 105 -6.06 3.68 18.71
N ARG A 106 -6.09 2.67 17.84
CA ARG A 106 -6.88 1.45 18.05
C ARG A 106 -6.46 0.71 19.32
N LEU A 107 -5.16 0.48 19.51
CA LEU A 107 -4.64 -0.21 20.70
C LEU A 107 -4.84 0.60 22.00
N LEU A 108 -4.69 1.93 21.96
CA LEU A 108 -4.97 2.78 23.11
C LEU A 108 -6.47 2.83 23.44
N ASP A 109 -7.33 2.87 22.42
CA ASP A 109 -8.79 2.83 22.60
C ASP A 109 -9.25 1.47 23.17
N GLU A 110 -8.54 0.38 22.88
CA GLU A 110 -8.70 -0.94 23.52
C GLU A 110 -8.20 -0.99 24.97
N GLY A 111 -7.42 0.02 25.40
CA GLY A 111 -6.96 0.17 26.78
C GLY A 111 -5.55 -0.38 27.03
N LEU A 112 -4.78 -0.71 25.98
CA LEU A 112 -3.40 -1.14 26.16
C LEU A 112 -2.55 0.02 26.71
N PRO A 113 -1.63 -0.26 27.65
CA PRO A 113 -0.69 0.75 28.12
C PRO A 113 0.29 1.12 27.01
N ARG A 114 0.77 2.36 27.02
CA ARG A 114 1.65 2.93 25.99
C ARG A 114 2.92 2.11 25.74
N THR A 115 3.47 1.51 26.79
CA THR A 115 4.65 0.63 26.71
C THR A 115 4.36 -0.66 25.96
N GLN A 116 3.15 -1.22 26.10
CA GLN A 116 2.71 -2.38 25.36
C GLN A 116 2.40 -2.02 23.90
N VAL A 117 1.76 -0.87 23.65
CA VAL A 117 1.55 -0.36 22.28
C VAL A 117 2.87 -0.21 21.53
N ALA A 118 3.86 0.46 22.15
CA ALA A 118 5.18 0.65 21.56
C ALA A 118 5.87 -0.70 21.25
N ARG A 119 5.74 -1.67 22.16
CA ARG A 119 6.29 -3.03 21.97
C ARG A 119 5.59 -3.78 20.84
N THR A 120 4.27 -3.74 20.79
CA THR A 120 3.45 -4.40 19.77
C THR A 120 3.80 -3.88 18.37
N LEU A 121 3.89 -2.55 18.22
CA LEU A 121 4.20 -1.92 16.94
C LEU A 121 5.70 -1.86 16.61
N GLY A 122 6.57 -2.20 17.56
CA GLY A 122 8.02 -2.13 17.39
C GLY A 122 8.57 -0.71 17.21
N ILE A 123 7.87 0.29 17.75
CA ILE A 123 8.26 1.70 17.65
C ILE A 123 8.92 2.18 18.95
N ALA A 124 9.75 3.22 18.86
CA ALA A 124 10.37 3.80 20.03
C ALA A 124 9.32 4.55 20.88
N HIS A 125 9.44 4.49 22.20
CA HIS A 125 8.49 5.15 23.11
C HIS A 125 8.37 6.67 22.86
N ARG A 126 9.43 7.32 22.37
CA ARG A 126 9.44 8.75 22.01
C ARG A 126 8.54 9.09 20.81
N GLU A 127 8.22 8.12 19.96
CA GLU A 127 7.35 8.29 18.81
C GLU A 127 5.86 8.18 19.20
N MET A 128 5.56 7.82 20.45
CA MET A 128 4.20 7.73 20.93
C MET A 128 3.57 9.12 21.14
N PRO A 129 2.38 9.38 20.58
CA PRO A 129 1.72 10.69 20.67
C PRO A 129 1.35 11.04 22.10
N GLN A 130 1.82 12.18 22.62
CA GLN A 130 1.50 12.63 23.98
C GLN A 130 0.03 13.09 24.07
N GLY A 131 -0.60 12.90 25.23
CA GLY A 131 -1.95 13.42 25.48
C GLY A 131 -3.08 12.75 24.69
N TRP A 132 -2.94 11.47 24.31
CA TRP A 132 -4.01 10.74 23.61
C TRP A 132 -5.31 10.73 24.43
N VAL A 133 -6.37 11.32 23.89
CA VAL A 133 -7.70 11.30 24.48
C VAL A 133 -8.44 10.09 23.93
N ARG A 134 -8.73 9.12 24.81
CA ARG A 134 -9.49 7.91 24.45
C ARG A 134 -10.83 8.30 23.84
N ARG A 135 -11.12 7.81 22.64
CA ARG A 135 -12.42 8.07 22.03
C ARG A 135 -13.49 7.30 22.78
N LYS A 136 -14.58 7.97 23.19
CA LYS A 136 -15.79 7.26 23.63
C LYS A 136 -16.32 6.47 22.43
N ARG A 137 -16.49 5.15 22.57
CA ARG A 137 -17.20 4.36 21.54
C ARG A 137 -18.58 4.97 21.37
N ALA A 138 -18.83 5.58 20.22
CA ALA A 138 -20.18 5.95 19.84
C ALA A 138 -20.96 4.65 19.59
N THR A 139 -21.99 4.39 20.40
CA THR A 139 -22.93 3.29 20.21
C THR A 139 -23.85 3.58 19.02
N SER A 140 -23.31 3.73 17.81
CA SER A 140 -24.07 3.69 16.55
C SER A 140 -23.15 3.90 15.33
N GLY A 141 -22.90 2.82 14.58
CA GLY A 141 -23.00 2.71 13.12
C GLY A 141 -22.56 3.84 12.17
N ARG A 142 -21.58 4.70 12.49
CA ARG A 142 -20.98 5.57 11.47
C ARG A 142 -19.49 5.77 11.70
N SER A 143 -18.70 5.18 10.81
CA SER A 143 -17.24 5.24 10.78
C SER A 143 -16.76 6.70 10.84
N LEU A 144 -15.84 6.98 11.77
CA LEU A 144 -15.35 8.31 12.09
C LEU A 144 -14.43 8.81 10.97
N ARG A 145 -14.72 10.02 10.49
CA ARG A 145 -13.73 10.87 9.82
C ARG A 145 -12.54 11.04 10.77
N LEU A 146 -11.35 10.64 10.34
CA LEU A 146 -10.11 10.98 11.01
C LEU A 146 -9.87 12.49 10.80
N THR A 147 -10.24 13.29 11.78
CA THR A 147 -9.92 14.71 11.80
C THR A 147 -8.43 14.86 12.09
N THR A 148 -7.79 15.71 11.26
CA THR A 148 -6.39 16.16 11.25
C THR A 148 -5.34 15.15 10.76
N CYS A 149 -5.33 14.92 9.45
CA CYS A 149 -4.06 14.92 8.73
C CYS A 149 -3.59 16.37 8.58
N ASN A 150 -2.46 16.74 9.20
CA ASN A 150 -1.78 17.98 8.82
C ASN A 150 -1.00 17.71 7.53
N ALA A 151 -1.60 18.04 6.39
CA ALA A 151 -0.86 18.15 5.14
C ALA A 151 0.15 19.31 5.26
N PRO A 152 1.43 19.14 4.92
CA PRO A 152 2.34 20.27 4.82
C PRO A 152 1.87 21.20 3.69
N ALA A 153 1.74 22.49 3.99
CA ALA A 153 1.33 23.50 3.03
C ALA A 153 2.32 23.56 1.85
N VAL A 154 1.84 23.17 0.66
CA VAL A 154 2.56 23.35 -0.60
C VAL A 154 2.60 24.85 -0.90
N THR A 155 3.77 25.47 -0.71
CA THR A 155 4.06 26.80 -1.24
C THR A 155 4.48 26.63 -2.71
N ARG A 156 3.78 27.35 -3.59
CA ARG A 156 4.01 27.36 -5.05
C ARG A 156 5.33 28.03 -5.41
#